data_AF-A0A498PX62-F1
#
_entry.id   AF-A0A498PX62-F1
#
_cell.length_a   1.000
_cell.length_b   1.000
_cell.length_c   1.000
_cell.angle_alpha   90.00
_cell.angle_beta   90.00
_cell.angle_gamma   90.00
#
_symmetry.space_group_name_H-M   'P 1'
#
loop_
_entity.id
_entity.type
_entity.pdbx_description
1 polymer ?
#
loop_
_entity_poly.entity_id
_entity_poly.type
_entity_poly.pdbx_seq_one_letter_code
_entity_poly.pdbx_strand_id
1 'polypeptide(L)'
;MTVLDFPAWLRIEHWLNVLFLTLVIRSGIEILSTHPKLYWHDDSKPGTEWARFTPKEMPINKLYDTLDEEEYYSSLFALPGHKKLGMGRHWHFFSVIGWILVGLSYYILLFTTGQWHRYWPYSWSIFREAYNDIVTYLSFNLPPLLPGGPDDAIQKLTYAAVIFFLAPFQILTASSRPSSRSTSRRRCGVCAGPFRSVTSLAPSSPEPAKPCCGR
;
A
#
# COMPACT_ATOMS: atom_id res chain seq x y z
N MET A 1 24.85 35.86 -10.61
CA MET A 1 24.80 34.54 -9.92
C MET A 1 23.94 33.64 -10.80
N THR A 2 24.43 32.44 -11.08
CA THR A 2 23.97 31.60 -12.19
C THR A 2 22.47 31.29 -12.14
N VAL A 3 21.89 31.36 -13.33
CA VAL A 3 20.53 31.03 -13.75
C VAL A 3 20.04 29.73 -13.11
N LEU A 4 19.08 29.81 -12.17
CA LEU A 4 18.11 28.74 -11.86
C LEU A 4 18.65 27.30 -11.71
N ASP A 5 19.77 27.11 -11.02
CA ASP A 5 20.25 25.78 -10.65
C ASP A 5 19.39 25.19 -9.51
N PHE A 6 18.94 23.94 -9.69
CA PHE A 6 18.30 23.19 -8.60
C PHE A 6 19.29 23.04 -7.45
N PRO A 7 18.92 23.35 -6.19
CA PRO A 7 19.85 23.26 -5.08
C PRO A 7 20.29 21.80 -4.88
N ALA A 8 21.55 21.60 -4.47
CA ALA A 8 22.14 20.26 -4.36
C ALA A 8 21.33 19.34 -3.43
N TRP A 9 20.80 19.88 -2.32
CA TRP A 9 19.96 19.12 -1.40
C TRP A 9 18.69 18.58 -2.07
N LEU A 10 18.04 19.36 -2.95
CA LEU A 10 16.82 18.95 -3.64
C LEU A 10 17.11 17.82 -4.65
N ARG A 11 18.28 17.85 -5.31
CA ARG A 11 18.72 16.76 -6.20
C ARG A 11 19.00 15.48 -5.41
N ILE A 12 19.68 15.60 -4.27
CA ILE A 12 19.99 14.44 -3.41
C ILE A 12 18.70 13.83 -2.87
N GLU A 13 17.80 14.65 -2.31
CA GLU A 13 16.51 14.20 -1.80
C GLU A 13 15.62 13.59 -2.89
N HIS A 14 15.69 14.10 -4.13
CA HIS A 14 15.00 13.48 -5.26
C HIS A 14 15.46 12.03 -5.48
N TRP A 15 16.77 11.77 -5.54
CA TRP A 15 17.28 10.40 -5.74
C TRP A 15 17.02 9.49 -4.54
N LEU A 16 17.08 10.04 -3.32
CA LEU A 16 16.67 9.30 -2.12
C LEU A 16 15.17 8.95 -2.17
N ASN A 17 14.32 9.87 -2.59
CA ASN A 17 12.89 9.61 -2.78
C ASN A 17 12.63 8.53 -3.82
N VAL A 18 13.32 8.57 -4.97
CA VAL A 18 13.22 7.52 -5.99
C VAL A 18 13.62 6.16 -5.43
N LEU A 19 14.71 6.09 -4.67
CA LEU A 19 15.14 4.86 -4.00
C LEU A 19 14.08 4.34 -3.02
N PHE A 20 13.62 5.19 -2.09
CA PHE A 20 12.66 4.77 -1.07
C PHE A 20 11.30 4.43 -1.67
N LEU A 21 10.78 5.21 -2.63
CA LEU A 21 9.53 4.89 -3.31
C LEU A 21 9.63 3.56 -4.06
N THR A 22 10.75 3.28 -4.72
CA THR A 22 10.97 1.99 -5.39
C THR A 22 10.93 0.84 -4.39
N LEU A 23 11.58 0.99 -3.23
CA LEU A 23 11.56 -0.03 -2.19
C LEU A 23 10.17 -0.20 -1.55
N VAL A 24 9.44 0.89 -1.30
CA VAL A 24 8.06 0.87 -0.77
C VAL A 24 7.12 0.19 -1.76
N ILE A 25 7.21 0.48 -3.06
CA ILE A 25 6.38 -0.15 -4.09
C ILE A 25 6.70 -1.65 -4.18
N ARG A 26 7.97 -2.04 -4.31
CA ARG A 26 8.37 -3.45 -4.43
C ARG A 26 8.04 -4.27 -3.20
N SER A 27 8.19 -3.69 -2.01
CA SER A 27 7.80 -4.34 -0.75
C SER A 27 6.27 -4.35 -0.56
N GLY A 28 5.55 -3.36 -1.05
CA GLY A 28 4.09 -3.32 -1.04
C GLY A 28 3.48 -4.41 -1.92
N ILE A 29 4.04 -4.63 -3.12
CA ILE A 29 3.66 -5.74 -4.00
C ILE A 29 3.89 -7.09 -3.32
N GLU A 30 5.00 -7.23 -2.57
CA GLU A 30 5.29 -8.44 -1.78
C GLU A 30 4.34 -8.64 -0.59
N ILE A 31 3.75 -7.57 -0.04
CA ILE A 31 2.70 -7.71 0.98
C ILE A 31 1.37 -8.14 0.32
N LEU A 32 1.06 -7.59 -0.85
CA LEU A 32 -0.14 -7.95 -1.61
C LEU A 32 -0.07 -9.39 -2.16
N SER A 33 1.12 -9.91 -2.48
CA SER A 33 1.30 -11.31 -2.88
C SER A 33 0.90 -12.31 -1.80
N THR A 34 1.05 -11.90 -0.54
CA THR A 34 0.72 -12.71 0.63
C THR A 34 -0.79 -12.77 0.88
N HIS A 35 -1.45 -11.63 0.70
CA HIS A 35 -2.88 -11.48 0.89
C HIS A 35 -3.47 -10.73 -0.30
N PRO A 36 -3.77 -11.43 -1.40
CA PRO A 36 -4.22 -10.83 -2.66
C PRO A 36 -5.69 -10.40 -2.62
N LYS A 37 -6.28 -10.25 -1.43
CA LYS A 37 -7.67 -9.87 -1.21
C LYS A 37 -7.70 -8.66 -0.31
N LEU A 38 -8.46 -7.64 -0.72
CA LEU A 38 -8.71 -6.50 0.12
C LEU A 38 -10.19 -6.47 0.52
N TYR A 39 -10.41 -6.15 1.79
CA TYR A 39 -11.71 -6.15 2.45
C TYR A 39 -12.01 -4.77 3.02
N TRP A 40 -13.30 -4.47 3.19
CA TRP A 40 -13.75 -3.24 3.83
C TRP A 40 -14.01 -3.41 5.32
N HIS A 41 -14.31 -4.64 5.72
CA HIS A 41 -14.60 -5.00 7.11
C HIS A 41 -13.79 -6.24 7.49
N ASP A 42 -13.38 -6.31 8.76
CA ASP A 42 -12.62 -7.44 9.30
C ASP A 42 -13.44 -8.75 9.32
N ASP A 43 -14.78 -8.65 9.37
CA ASP A 43 -15.73 -9.77 9.40
C ASP A 43 -16.23 -10.20 8.01
N SER A 44 -15.50 -9.89 6.95
CA SER A 44 -15.90 -10.20 5.57
C SER A 44 -15.92 -11.71 5.34
N LYS A 45 -17.03 -12.22 4.80
CA LYS A 45 -17.16 -13.63 4.39
C LYS A 45 -16.45 -13.85 3.05
N PRO A 46 -15.97 -15.08 2.75
CA PRO A 46 -15.48 -15.41 1.41
C PRO A 46 -16.51 -15.00 0.34
N GLY A 47 -16.11 -14.21 -0.66
CA GLY A 47 -16.99 -13.66 -1.69
C GLY A 47 -17.49 -12.22 -1.44
N THR A 48 -17.17 -11.60 -0.29
CA THR A 48 -17.48 -10.18 0.01
C THR A 48 -16.27 -9.25 -0.12
N GLU A 49 -15.24 -9.69 -0.84
CA GLU A 49 -14.02 -8.91 -1.07
C GLU A 49 -14.28 -7.76 -2.06
N TRP A 50 -13.72 -6.57 -1.79
CA TRP A 50 -13.87 -5.44 -2.73
C TRP A 50 -12.87 -5.50 -3.89
N ALA A 51 -11.74 -6.17 -3.68
CA ALA A 51 -10.78 -6.47 -4.73
C ALA A 51 -10.11 -7.83 -4.49
N ARG A 52 -10.03 -8.64 -5.55
CA ARG A 52 -9.38 -9.95 -5.57
C ARG A 52 -8.33 -9.96 -6.68
N PHE A 53 -7.06 -10.00 -6.30
CA PHE A 53 -5.89 -10.00 -7.18
C PHE A 53 -5.36 -11.41 -7.48
N THR A 54 -6.13 -12.45 -7.14
CA THR A 54 -5.75 -13.86 -7.33
C THR A 54 -6.85 -14.67 -8.02
N PRO A 55 -6.50 -15.55 -8.98
CA PRO A 55 -7.44 -16.45 -9.64
C PRO A 55 -7.74 -17.72 -8.82
N LYS A 56 -6.95 -18.02 -7.79
CA LYS A 56 -7.07 -19.21 -6.94
C LYS A 56 -8.39 -19.22 -6.16
N GLU A 57 -9.13 -20.31 -6.30
CA GLU A 57 -10.34 -20.58 -5.50
C GLU A 57 -10.00 -21.54 -4.36
N MET A 58 -10.49 -21.22 -3.16
CA MET A 58 -10.19 -22.00 -1.96
C MET A 58 -11.14 -23.20 -1.83
N PRO A 59 -10.63 -24.39 -1.48
CA PRO A 59 -11.45 -25.58 -1.34
C PRO A 59 -12.41 -25.44 -0.14
N ILE A 60 -13.70 -25.63 -0.38
CA ILE A 60 -14.75 -25.55 0.66
C ILE A 60 -14.75 -26.79 1.57
N ASN A 61 -14.19 -27.90 1.08
CA ASN A 61 -14.20 -29.22 1.70
C ASN A 61 -12.93 -29.55 2.51
N LYS A 62 -12.00 -28.60 2.67
CA LYS A 62 -10.78 -28.76 3.44
C LYS A 62 -10.55 -27.52 4.31
N LEU A 63 -10.05 -27.71 5.54
CA LEU A 63 -9.48 -26.57 6.26
C LEU A 63 -8.30 -26.03 5.45
N TYR A 64 -8.38 -24.75 5.11
CA TYR A 64 -7.28 -23.98 4.53
C TYR A 64 -6.89 -22.89 5.51
N ASP A 65 -5.62 -22.51 5.49
CA ASP A 65 -5.12 -21.36 6.23
C ASP A 65 -4.80 -20.19 5.29
N THR A 66 -4.34 -19.09 5.86
CA THR A 66 -3.95 -17.91 5.08
C THR A 66 -2.69 -18.12 4.23
N LEU A 67 -1.85 -19.09 4.60
CA LEU A 67 -0.62 -19.40 3.86
C LEU A 67 -0.94 -20.12 2.56
N ASP A 68 -2.03 -20.91 2.56
CA ASP A 68 -2.59 -21.52 1.36
C ASP A 68 -3.14 -20.48 0.35
N GLU A 69 -3.33 -19.21 0.74
CA GLU A 69 -3.77 -18.13 -0.16
C GLU A 69 -2.61 -17.38 -0.85
N GLU A 70 -1.37 -17.63 -0.43
CA GLU A 70 -0.19 -16.92 -0.94
C GLU A 70 0.10 -17.24 -2.42
N GLU A 71 0.37 -16.18 -3.19
CA GLU A 71 0.71 -16.29 -4.61
C GLU A 71 2.16 -15.86 -4.84
N TYR A 72 2.84 -16.53 -5.77
CA TYR A 72 4.23 -16.20 -6.12
C TYR A 72 4.24 -15.09 -7.16
N TYR A 73 4.62 -13.88 -6.77
CA TYR A 73 4.97 -12.84 -7.72
C TYR A 73 6.43 -12.95 -8.13
N SER A 74 6.73 -12.60 -9.39
CA SER A 74 8.11 -12.66 -9.89
C SER A 74 9.03 -11.70 -9.09
N SER A 75 10.26 -12.15 -8.80
CA SER A 75 11.30 -11.35 -8.12
C SER A 75 11.74 -10.09 -8.87
N LEU A 76 11.20 -9.86 -10.07
CA LEU A 76 11.40 -8.67 -10.87
C LEU A 76 10.51 -7.51 -10.37
N PHE A 77 9.27 -7.81 -9.99
CA PHE A 77 8.30 -6.84 -9.46
C PHE A 77 8.26 -6.83 -7.93
N ALA A 78 8.42 -8.00 -7.30
CA ALA A 78 8.57 -8.11 -5.86
C ALA A 78 10.05 -8.10 -5.44
N LEU A 79 10.35 -7.82 -4.18
CA LEU A 79 11.69 -8.09 -3.64
C LEU A 79 11.92 -9.62 -3.62
N PRO A 80 13.16 -10.11 -3.80
CA PRO A 80 13.44 -11.55 -3.77
C PRO A 80 13.22 -12.10 -2.35
N GLY A 81 11.99 -12.50 -2.07
CA GLY A 81 11.50 -12.90 -0.75
C GLY A 81 10.86 -14.27 -0.77
N HIS A 82 11.48 -15.26 -1.42
CA HIS A 82 11.06 -16.67 -1.54
C HIS A 82 10.29 -17.23 -0.31
N LYS A 83 8.98 -16.97 -0.22
CA LYS A 83 8.09 -17.41 0.89
C LYS A 83 8.39 -16.81 2.28
N LYS A 84 9.03 -15.63 2.37
CA LYS A 84 9.35 -15.00 3.67
C LYS A 84 8.51 -13.76 3.91
N LEU A 85 7.24 -13.96 4.28
CA LEU A 85 6.27 -12.90 4.62
C LEU A 85 6.81 -11.88 5.63
N GLY A 86 7.52 -12.38 6.65
CA GLY A 86 8.10 -11.55 7.69
C GLY A 86 9.16 -10.59 7.16
N MET A 87 9.88 -11.00 6.10
CA MET A 87 10.95 -10.22 5.50
C MET A 87 10.39 -9.08 4.64
N GLY A 88 9.37 -9.35 3.81
CA GLY A 88 8.69 -8.32 3.01
C GLY A 88 8.10 -7.20 3.87
N ARG A 89 7.44 -7.57 4.98
CA ARG A 89 6.92 -6.61 5.96
C ARG A 89 8.01 -5.76 6.62
N HIS A 90 9.12 -6.37 7.05
CA HIS A 90 10.22 -5.62 7.66
C HIS A 90 10.82 -4.61 6.67
N TRP A 91 11.05 -5.02 5.41
CA TRP A 91 11.54 -4.12 4.38
C TRP A 91 10.55 -2.99 4.10
N HIS A 92 9.25 -3.29 4.06
CA HIS A 92 8.24 -2.26 3.86
C HIS A 92 8.25 -1.21 4.98
N PHE A 93 8.20 -1.62 6.25
CA PHE A 93 8.22 -0.68 7.37
C PHE A 93 9.54 0.11 7.43
N PHE A 94 10.67 -0.55 7.19
CA PHE A 94 11.97 0.12 7.12
C PHE A 94 11.99 1.19 6.02
N SER A 95 11.54 0.86 4.81
CA SER A 95 11.50 1.80 3.69
C SER A 95 10.48 2.92 3.89
N VAL A 96 9.33 2.64 4.50
CA VAL A 96 8.31 3.67 4.82
C VAL A 96 8.85 4.65 5.87
N ILE A 97 9.50 4.16 6.93
CA ILE A 97 10.12 5.05 7.94
C ILE A 97 11.19 5.91 7.28
N GLY A 98 12.06 5.32 6.47
CA GLY A 98 13.07 6.07 5.71
C GLY A 98 12.46 7.12 4.78
N TRP A 99 11.39 6.76 4.06
CA TRP A 99 10.65 7.67 3.19
C TRP A 99 10.02 8.84 3.97
N ILE A 100 9.42 8.57 5.14
CA ILE A 100 8.84 9.61 6.00
C ILE A 100 9.93 10.56 6.52
N LEU A 101 11.10 10.05 6.91
CA LEU A 101 12.21 10.87 7.38
C LEU A 101 12.76 11.78 6.27
N VAL A 102 12.92 11.26 5.05
CA VAL A 102 13.31 12.05 3.86
C VAL A 102 12.22 13.05 3.48
N GLY A 103 10.95 12.66 3.55
CA GLY A 103 9.83 13.56 3.32
C GLY A 103 9.80 14.69 4.34
N LEU A 104 10.04 14.39 5.62
CA LEU A 104 10.10 15.39 6.68
C LEU A 104 11.26 16.37 6.48
N SER A 105 12.46 15.88 6.14
CA SER A 105 13.60 16.76 5.83
C SER A 105 13.30 17.65 4.63
N TYR A 106 12.69 17.09 3.58
CA TYR A 106 12.25 17.82 2.41
C TYR A 106 11.26 18.94 2.77
N TYR A 107 10.25 18.64 3.58
CA TYR A 107 9.29 19.65 4.04
C TYR A 107 9.96 20.77 4.84
N ILE A 108 10.86 20.44 5.77
CA ILE A 108 11.60 21.45 6.56
C ILE A 108 12.45 22.34 5.64
N LEU A 109 13.23 21.74 4.74
CA LEU A 109 14.07 22.48 3.80
C LEU A 109 13.23 23.32 2.84
N LEU A 110 12.09 22.81 2.38
CA LEU A 110 11.19 23.49 1.46
C LEU A 110 10.64 24.81 2.04
N PHE A 111 10.24 24.80 3.32
CA PHE A 111 9.74 25.99 4.00
C PHE A 111 10.85 26.92 4.48
N THR A 112 11.95 26.39 5.01
CA THR A 112 13.07 27.23 5.51
C THR A 112 13.83 27.94 4.38
N THR A 113 13.94 27.33 3.20
CA THR A 113 14.63 27.93 2.03
C THR A 113 13.71 28.79 1.16
N GLY A 114 12.41 28.84 1.46
CA GLY A 114 11.43 29.55 0.64
C GLY A 114 11.18 28.90 -0.74
N GLN A 115 11.67 27.69 -0.98
CA GLN A 115 11.47 27.01 -2.27
C GLN A 115 10.00 26.56 -2.48
N TRP A 116 9.17 26.56 -1.43
CA TRP A 116 7.73 26.28 -1.53
C TRP A 116 6.98 27.21 -2.51
N HIS A 117 7.45 28.45 -2.68
CA HIS A 117 6.90 29.43 -3.63
C HIS A 117 6.94 28.93 -5.09
N ARG A 118 7.84 27.98 -5.39
CA ARG A 118 7.93 27.35 -6.71
C ARG A 118 6.67 26.55 -7.05
N TYR A 119 6.13 25.83 -6.07
CA TYR A 119 5.01 24.90 -6.26
C TYR A 119 3.65 25.60 -6.09
N TRP A 120 3.59 26.64 -5.27
CA TRP A 120 2.32 27.30 -4.97
C TRP A 120 1.80 28.17 -6.15
N PRO A 121 0.54 28.00 -6.59
CA PRO A 121 -0.07 28.88 -7.57
C PRO A 121 -0.53 30.19 -6.93
N TYR A 122 -0.10 31.34 -7.48
CA TYR A 122 -0.53 32.66 -7.03
C TYR A 122 -1.72 33.23 -7.81
N SER A 123 -2.08 32.60 -8.93
CA SER A 123 -3.20 32.99 -9.78
C SER A 123 -4.09 31.79 -10.11
N TRP A 124 -5.38 32.06 -10.34
CA TRP A 124 -6.34 31.07 -10.83
C TRP A 124 -6.22 30.81 -12.33
N SER A 125 -5.51 31.67 -13.06
CA SER A 125 -5.29 31.50 -14.51
C SER A 125 -4.48 30.25 -14.84
N ILE A 126 -3.67 29.78 -13.88
CA ILE A 126 -2.83 28.59 -14.00
C ILE A 126 -3.61 27.32 -14.37
N PHE A 127 -4.88 27.20 -13.97
CA PHE A 127 -5.70 26.05 -14.33
C PHE A 127 -6.08 26.05 -15.82
N ARG A 128 -6.33 27.24 -16.38
CA ARG A 128 -6.60 27.39 -17.82
C ARG A 128 -5.31 27.21 -18.62
N GLU A 129 -4.20 27.74 -18.13
CA GLU A 129 -2.87 27.53 -18.72
C GLU A 129 -2.51 26.03 -18.72
N ALA A 130 -2.72 25.33 -17.61
CA ALA A 130 -2.48 23.89 -17.51
C ALA A 130 -3.35 23.08 -18.49
N TYR A 131 -4.59 23.49 -18.73
CA TYR A 131 -5.42 22.86 -19.77
C TYR A 131 -4.82 23.03 -21.17
N ASN A 132 -4.34 24.24 -21.49
CA ASN A 132 -3.67 24.49 -22.76
C ASN A 132 -2.36 23.70 -22.88
N ASP A 133 -1.60 23.55 -21.79
CA ASP A 133 -0.39 22.75 -21.73
C ASP A 133 -0.70 21.27 -21.99
N ILE A 134 -1.77 20.73 -21.40
CA ILE A 134 -2.24 19.36 -21.67
C ILE A 134 -2.55 19.18 -23.16
N VAL A 135 -3.30 20.10 -23.77
CA VAL A 135 -3.63 20.02 -25.20
C VAL A 135 -2.37 20.10 -26.07
N THR A 136 -1.41 20.94 -25.68
CA THR A 136 -0.13 21.10 -26.38
C THR A 136 0.70 19.81 -26.31
N TYR A 137 0.77 19.19 -25.11
CA TYR A 137 1.40 17.89 -24.91
C TYR A 137 0.72 16.77 -25.72
N LEU A 138 -0.61 16.74 -25.75
CA LEU A 138 -1.38 15.79 -26.57
C LEU A 138 -1.15 16.00 -28.08
N SER A 139 -0.77 17.22 -28.47
CA SER A 139 -0.36 17.55 -29.83
C SER A 139 1.13 17.24 -30.10
N PHE A 140 1.81 16.52 -29.21
CA PHE A 140 3.24 16.20 -29.26
C PHE A 140 4.17 17.43 -29.37
N ASN A 141 3.72 18.57 -28.86
CA ASN A 141 4.50 19.79 -28.78
C ASN A 141 4.87 20.09 -27.32
N LEU A 142 5.99 20.78 -27.10
CA LEU A 142 6.38 21.21 -25.76
C LEU A 142 5.69 22.55 -25.44
N PRO A 143 4.96 22.66 -24.33
CA PRO A 143 4.36 23.92 -23.91
C PRO A 143 5.41 24.95 -23.49
N PRO A 144 5.09 26.25 -23.56
CA PRO A 144 5.96 27.29 -23.06
C PRO A 144 6.06 27.22 -21.52
N LEU A 145 7.25 27.54 -21.00
CA LEU A 145 7.48 27.62 -19.55
C LEU A 145 6.82 28.86 -18.95
N LEU A 146 6.44 28.78 -17.67
CA LEU A 146 5.86 29.93 -16.94
C LEU A 146 6.86 31.09 -16.83
N PRO A 147 6.41 32.36 -16.89
CA PRO A 147 7.29 33.52 -16.73
C PRO A 147 8.02 33.48 -15.38
N GLY A 148 9.35 33.41 -15.41
CA GLY A 148 10.20 33.42 -14.21
C GLY A 148 10.39 32.07 -13.53
N GLY A 149 9.94 30.97 -14.15
CA GLY A 149 10.16 29.61 -13.66
C GLY A 149 10.67 28.68 -14.76
N PRO A 150 11.26 27.53 -14.40
CA PRO A 150 11.72 26.52 -15.34
C PRO A 150 10.64 25.45 -15.62
N ASP A 151 9.45 25.59 -15.03
CA ASP A 151 8.36 24.61 -15.07
C ASP A 151 7.16 25.19 -15.85
N ASP A 152 6.39 24.36 -16.52
CA ASP A 152 5.09 24.73 -17.10
C ASP A 152 3.95 24.67 -16.05
N ALA A 153 2.72 25.04 -16.44
CA ALA A 153 1.60 25.13 -15.52
C ALA A 153 1.13 23.75 -15.03
N ILE A 154 1.09 22.74 -15.91
CA ILE A 154 0.63 21.39 -15.53
C ILE A 154 1.65 20.67 -14.63
N GLN A 155 2.95 20.83 -14.89
CA GLN A 155 4.03 20.31 -14.05
C GLN A 155 3.98 20.94 -12.66
N LYS A 156 3.87 22.27 -12.57
CA LYS A 156 3.77 22.98 -11.28
C LYS A 156 2.59 22.50 -10.45
N LEU A 157 1.41 22.37 -11.05
CA LEU A 157 0.22 21.83 -10.37
C LEU A 157 0.40 20.37 -9.96
N THR A 158 1.02 19.55 -10.80
CA THR A 158 1.29 18.14 -10.49
C THR A 158 2.23 18.01 -9.31
N TYR A 159 3.31 18.79 -9.27
CA TYR A 159 4.25 18.81 -8.13
C TYR A 159 3.57 19.26 -6.85
N ALA A 160 2.75 20.32 -6.91
CA ALA A 160 1.97 20.77 -5.76
C ALA A 160 1.00 19.68 -5.26
N ALA A 161 0.30 19.00 -6.17
CA ALA A 161 -0.61 17.91 -5.84
C ALA A 161 0.12 16.74 -5.16
N VAL A 162 1.25 16.30 -5.71
CA VAL A 162 2.02 15.17 -5.17
C VAL A 162 2.57 15.49 -3.79
N ILE A 163 3.19 16.66 -3.63
CA ILE A 163 3.88 17.04 -2.39
C ILE A 163 2.86 17.31 -1.29
N PHE A 164 1.86 18.17 -1.52
CA PHE A 164 0.98 18.68 -0.47
C PHE A 164 -0.29 17.86 -0.23
N PHE A 165 -0.70 17.01 -1.18
CA PHE A 165 -1.93 16.23 -1.05
C PHE A 165 -1.65 14.73 -1.04
N LEU A 166 -0.99 14.20 -2.07
CA LEU A 166 -0.81 12.76 -2.22
C LEU A 166 0.06 12.17 -1.10
N ALA A 167 1.21 12.78 -0.81
CA ALA A 167 2.11 12.26 0.22
C ALA A 167 1.48 12.28 1.63
N PRO A 168 0.85 13.38 2.11
CA PRO A 168 0.13 13.37 3.39
C PRO A 168 -1.03 12.36 3.40
N PHE A 169 -1.77 12.24 2.30
CA PHE A 169 -2.85 11.25 2.18
C PHE A 169 -2.35 9.81 2.34
N GLN A 170 -1.20 9.46 1.74
CA GLN A 170 -0.58 8.15 1.91
C GLN A 170 -0.18 7.86 3.36
N ILE A 171 0.33 8.88 4.07
CA ILE A 171 0.70 8.74 5.50
C ILE A 171 -0.56 8.55 6.37
N LEU A 172 -1.63 9.32 6.11
CA LEU A 172 -2.88 9.24 6.85
C LEU A 172 -3.61 7.91 6.63
N THR A 173 -3.65 7.42 5.40
CA THR A 173 -4.27 6.12 5.08
C THR A 173 -3.49 4.94 5.66
N ALA A 174 -2.18 5.08 5.85
CA ALA A 174 -1.38 4.09 6.55
C ALA A 174 -1.68 4.05 8.06
N SER A 175 -1.88 5.21 8.71
CA SER A 175 -2.15 5.30 10.15
C SER A 175 -3.60 4.98 10.53
N SER A 176 -4.55 5.19 9.62
CA SER A 176 -5.98 4.96 9.87
C SER A 176 -6.38 3.49 9.85
N ARG A 177 -5.49 2.57 9.43
CA ARG A 177 -5.78 1.14 9.50
C ARG A 177 -5.76 0.71 10.96
N PRO A 178 -6.89 0.27 11.53
CA PRO A 178 -6.91 -0.16 12.92
C PRO A 178 -5.90 -1.29 13.08
N SER A 179 -4.95 -1.11 13.98
CA SER A 179 -4.15 -2.22 14.47
C SER A 179 -5.12 -3.18 15.12
N SER A 180 -5.48 -4.26 14.43
CA SER A 180 -6.23 -5.35 15.04
C SER A 180 -5.34 -5.96 16.11
N ARG A 181 -5.38 -5.39 17.33
CA ARG A 181 -5.12 -6.12 18.57
C ARG A 181 -6.33 -7.04 18.77
N SER A 182 -6.49 -8.02 17.89
CA SER A 182 -7.37 -9.14 18.14
C SER A 182 -6.61 -10.14 19.00
N THR A 183 -6.57 -9.85 20.31
CA THR A 183 -6.44 -10.88 21.33
C THR A 183 -7.76 -11.65 21.38
N SER A 184 -8.05 -12.45 20.37
CA SER A 184 -9.20 -13.35 20.37
C SER A 184 -8.80 -14.64 19.64
N ARG A 185 -8.12 -15.51 20.40
CA ARG A 185 -8.12 -16.95 20.14
C ARG A 185 -9.58 -17.44 20.20
N ARG A 186 -10.29 -17.44 19.08
CA ARG A 186 -11.37 -18.42 18.90
C ARG A 186 -10.69 -19.74 18.54
N ARG A 187 -10.34 -20.52 19.58
CA ARG A 187 -10.05 -21.95 19.42
C ARG A 187 -11.33 -22.59 18.90
N CYS A 188 -11.42 -22.85 17.60
CA CYS A 188 -12.23 -23.96 17.13
C CYS A 188 -11.52 -25.24 17.60
N GLY A 189 -11.89 -25.71 18.79
CA GLY A 189 -11.52 -27.02 19.28
C GLY A 189 -12.51 -28.06 18.75
N VAL A 190 -12.02 -29.26 18.47
CA VAL A 190 -12.88 -30.44 18.32
C VAL A 190 -13.53 -30.69 19.67
N CYS A 191 -14.86 -30.54 19.77
CA CYS A 191 -15.58 -30.99 20.96
C CYS A 191 -15.47 -32.52 21.02
N ALA A 192 -14.68 -33.03 21.97
CA ALA A 192 -14.81 -34.42 22.39
C ALA A 192 -16.24 -34.61 22.90
N GLY A 193 -16.99 -35.53 22.29
CA GLY A 193 -18.32 -35.91 22.75
C GLY A 193 -18.27 -36.38 24.21
N PRO A 194 -19.41 -36.33 24.93
CA PRO A 194 -19.46 -36.72 26.33
C PRO A 194 -18.96 -38.16 26.49
N PHE A 195 -18.01 -38.34 27.41
CA PHE A 195 -17.47 -39.63 27.79
C PHE A 195 -18.62 -40.48 28.37
N ARG A 196 -19.23 -41.33 27.53
CA ARG A 196 -20.21 -42.33 28.01
C ARG A 196 -19.43 -43.41 28.75
N SER A 197 -19.78 -43.60 30.03
CA SER A 197 -19.30 -44.72 30.84
C SER A 197 -19.58 -46.04 30.12
N VAL A 198 -18.53 -46.87 30.04
CA VAL A 198 -18.55 -48.20 29.41
C VAL A 198 -19.49 -49.10 30.19
N THR A 199 -20.71 -49.30 29.68
CA THR A 199 -21.58 -50.42 30.08
C THR A 199 -22.68 -50.60 29.02
N SER A 200 -22.36 -51.29 27.93
CA SER A 200 -23.32 -52.05 27.07
C SER A 200 -22.61 -52.49 25.79
N LEU A 201 -22.51 -53.81 25.58
CA LEU A 201 -22.03 -54.45 24.36
C LEU A 201 -23.07 -54.33 23.24
N ALA A 202 -22.86 -53.45 22.26
CA ALA A 202 -23.49 -53.53 20.93
C ALA A 202 -22.67 -52.72 19.89
N PRO A 203 -22.44 -53.24 18.67
CA PRO A 203 -21.68 -52.51 17.65
C PRO A 203 -22.59 -51.51 16.95
N SER A 204 -22.38 -50.21 17.18
CA SER A 204 -22.97 -49.14 16.37
C SER A 204 -21.86 -48.45 15.58
N SER A 205 -22.12 -48.25 14.29
CA SER A 205 -21.24 -47.64 13.29
C SER A 205 -20.78 -46.23 13.69
N PRO A 206 -19.56 -45.79 13.32
CA PRO A 206 -19.07 -44.45 13.63
C PRO A 206 -19.86 -43.38 12.86
N GLU A 207 -20.57 -42.52 13.61
CA GLU A 207 -21.24 -41.33 13.07
C GLU A 207 -20.19 -40.23 12.76
N PRO A 208 -20.26 -39.54 11.60
CA PRO A 208 -19.31 -38.49 11.27
C PRO A 208 -19.53 -37.26 12.17
N ALA A 209 -18.45 -36.79 12.81
CA ALA A 209 -18.45 -35.64 13.70
C ALA A 209 -18.91 -34.36 12.97
N LYS A 210 -19.96 -33.70 13.48
CA LYS A 210 -20.44 -32.40 12.98
C LYS A 210 -19.60 -31.25 13.58
N PRO A 211 -19.17 -30.28 12.77
CA PRO A 211 -18.50 -29.08 13.27
C PRO A 211 -19.51 -28.16 13.98
N CYS A 212 -19.29 -27.90 15.26
CA CYS A 212 -20.02 -26.89 16.03
C CYS A 212 -19.19 -25.61 16.10
N CYS A 213 -19.51 -24.60 15.29
CA CYS A 213 -19.10 -23.22 15.56
C CYS A 213 -20.21 -22.55 16.39
N GLY A 214 -19.93 -22.27 17.67
CA GLY A 214 -20.79 -21.42 18.49
C GLY A 214 -20.73 -19.98 17.98
N ARG A 215 -21.89 -19.30 17.96
CA ARG A 215 -22.00 -17.85 17.70
C ARG A 215 -21.09 -17.07 18.67
#